data_AF-A0A4P7PSW9-F1
#
_entry.id   AF-A0A4P7PSW9-F1
#
_cell.length_a   1.000
_cell.length_b   1.000
_cell.length_c   1.000
_cell.angle_alpha   90.00
_cell.angle_beta   90.00
_cell.angle_gamma   90.00
#
_symmetry.space_group_name_H-M   'P 1'
#
loop_
_entity.id
_entity.type
_entity.pdbx_description
1 polymer ?
#
loop_
_entity_poly.entity_id
_entity_poly.type
_entity_poly.pdbx_seq_one_letter_code
_entity_poly.pdbx_strand_id
1 'polypeptide(L)'
;MKSLFKLNLAFIGVPILLCLFGVIDENFLFWGLLSTMLTGLFQVIVGILMLRDEPNDKYLQVYIALVVLFFITWYINAQTGYHNFLTFGLFGTPPLLALYLTFIIYKKRNQ
;
A
#
# COMPACT_ATOMS: atom_id res chain seq x y z
N MET A 1 -17.24 -6.58 5.31
CA MET A 1 -16.71 -5.36 4.65
C MET A 1 -16.55 -4.13 5.56
N LYS A 2 -17.54 -3.74 6.38
CA LYS A 2 -17.41 -2.54 7.24
C LYS A 2 -16.21 -2.58 8.21
N SER A 3 -15.95 -3.73 8.83
CA SER A 3 -14.79 -3.90 9.73
C SER A 3 -13.46 -3.78 8.98
N LEU A 4 -13.33 -4.47 7.84
CA LEU A 4 -12.15 -4.40 6.97
C LEU A 4 -11.84 -2.96 6.52
N PHE A 5 -12.87 -2.19 6.14
CA PHE A 5 -12.68 -0.79 5.76
C PHE A 5 -12.11 0.07 6.89
N LYS A 6 -12.64 -0.06 8.11
CA LYS A 6 -12.13 0.65 9.30
C LYS A 6 -10.70 0.25 9.61
N LEU A 7 -10.39 -1.05 9.54
CA LEU A 7 -9.04 -1.56 9.77
C LEU A 7 -8.05 -1.03 8.74
N ASN A 8 -8.40 -1.06 7.45
CA ASN A 8 -7.55 -0.53 6.39
C ASN A 8 -7.30 0.99 6.55
N LEU A 9 -8.31 1.76 6.95
CA LEU A 9 -8.11 3.18 7.28
C LEU A 9 -7.18 3.39 8.47
N ALA A 10 -7.26 2.54 9.50
CA ALA A 10 -6.33 2.60 10.63
C ALA A 10 -4.89 2.33 10.18
N PHE A 11 -4.68 1.30 9.35
CA PHE A 11 -3.36 0.99 8.79
C PHE A 11 -2.80 2.14 7.95
N ILE A 12 -3.61 2.87 7.17
CA ILE A 12 -3.12 4.05 6.43
C ILE A 12 -2.91 5.26 7.35
N GLY A 13 -3.80 5.46 8.33
CA GLY A 13 -3.77 6.63 9.20
C GLY A 13 -2.59 6.64 10.18
N VAL A 14 -2.24 5.48 10.76
CA VAL A 14 -1.12 5.35 11.72
C VAL A 14 0.21 5.86 11.15
N PRO A 15 0.71 5.38 10.00
CA PRO A 15 1.99 5.85 9.45
C PRO A 15 1.94 7.34 9.10
N ILE A 16 0.80 7.86 8.61
CA ILE A 16 0.65 9.30 8.33
C ILE A 16 0.80 10.11 9.62
N LEU A 17 0.10 9.73 10.69
CA LEU A 17 0.18 10.41 11.99
C LEU A 17 1.59 10.33 12.58
N LEU A 18 2.23 9.16 12.51
CA LEU A 18 3.61 8.98 12.99
C LEU A 18 4.60 9.84 12.19
N CYS A 19 4.49 9.88 10.86
CA CYS A 19 5.33 10.75 10.04
C CYS A 19 5.10 12.24 10.35
N LEU A 20 3.86 12.66 10.64
CA LEU A 20 3.56 14.04 11.05
C LEU A 20 4.17 14.37 12.42
N PHE A 21 4.11 13.45 13.40
CA PHE A 21 4.81 13.62 14.67
C PHE A 21 6.34 13.60 14.52
N GLY A 22 6.83 12.96 13.47
CA GLY A 22 8.22 12.98 13.03
C GLY A 22 8.80 14.38 12.79
N VAL A 23 7.95 15.38 12.54
CA VAL A 23 8.36 16.78 12.41
C VAL A 23 8.77 17.39 13.76
N ILE A 24 8.23 16.86 14.86
CA ILE A 24 8.53 17.31 16.24
C ILE A 24 9.68 16.49 16.83
N ASP A 25 9.67 15.17 16.61
CA ASP A 25 10.70 14.25 17.08
C ASP A 25 10.98 13.21 15.99
N GLU A 26 12.19 13.25 15.44
CA GLU A 26 12.65 12.42 14.32
C GLU A 26 12.53 10.92 14.60
N ASN A 27 12.51 10.48 15.86
CA ASN A 27 12.30 9.07 16.20
C ASN A 27 10.96 8.55 15.66
N PHE A 28 9.94 9.39 15.57
CA PHE A 28 8.65 9.01 15.02
C PHE A 28 8.68 8.81 13.50
N LEU A 29 9.66 9.38 12.77
CA LEU A 29 9.84 9.10 11.35
C LEU A 29 10.22 7.64 11.12
N PHE A 30 11.13 7.10 11.93
CA PHE A 30 11.49 5.68 11.87
C PHE A 30 10.27 4.78 12.09
N TRP A 31 9.47 5.07 13.12
CA TRP A 31 8.24 4.33 13.41
C TRP A 31 7.18 4.49 12.31
N GLY A 32 7.06 5.68 11.72
CA GLY A 32 6.16 5.94 10.60
C GLY A 32 6.54 5.14 9.37
N LEU A 33 7.81 5.15 8.97
CA LEU A 33 8.31 4.36 7.85
C LEU A 33 8.14 2.85 8.10
N LEU A 34 8.48 2.34 9.29
CA LEU A 34 8.24 0.94 9.62
C LEU A 34 6.74 0.58 9.52
N SER A 35 5.87 1.47 9.99
CA SER A 35 4.41 1.29 9.89
C SER A 35 3.91 1.30 8.44
N THR A 36 4.53 2.07 7.52
CA THR A 36 4.19 2.00 6.09
C THR A 36 4.51 0.62 5.49
N MET A 37 5.61 -0.01 5.88
CA MET A 37 5.95 -1.37 5.45
C MET A 37 4.92 -2.40 5.94
N LEU A 38 4.51 -2.30 7.21
CA LEU A 38 3.46 -3.15 7.78
C LEU A 38 2.11 -2.94 7.08
N THR A 39 1.80 -1.70 6.70
CA THR A 39 0.59 -1.34 5.94
C THR A 39 0.60 -1.98 4.56
N GLY A 40 1.73 -1.88 3.84
CA GLY A 40 1.90 -2.54 2.54
C GLY A 40 1.69 -4.06 2.65
N LEU A 41 2.32 -4.70 3.64
CA LEU A 41 2.15 -6.14 3.87
C LEU A 41 0.68 -6.52 4.14
N PHE A 42 0.02 -5.78 5.05
CA PHE A 42 -1.40 -5.99 5.35
C PHE A 42 -2.26 -5.87 4.09
N GLN A 43 -2.03 -4.84 3.27
CA GLN A 43 -2.81 -4.60 2.06
C GLN A 43 -2.59 -5.66 0.98
N VAL A 44 -1.36 -6.16 0.83
CA VAL A 44 -1.07 -7.29 -0.08
C VAL A 44 -1.85 -8.53 0.36
N ILE A 45 -1.81 -8.88 1.65
CA ILE A 45 -2.54 -10.04 2.18
C ILE A 45 -4.04 -9.88 1.97
N VAL A 46 -4.59 -8.72 2.32
CA VAL A 46 -6.03 -8.42 2.13
C VAL A 46 -6.42 -8.48 0.66
N GLY A 47 -5.63 -7.87 -0.22
CA GLY A 47 -5.90 -7.88 -1.66
C GLY A 47 -5.91 -9.30 -2.24
N ILE A 48 -4.98 -10.17 -1.82
CA ILE A 48 -4.93 -11.57 -2.23
C ILE A 48 -6.16 -12.34 -1.72
N LEU A 49 -6.51 -12.18 -0.44
CA LEU A 49 -7.69 -12.84 0.14
C LEU A 49 -8.97 -12.40 -0.56
N MET A 50 -9.12 -11.10 -0.84
CA MET A 50 -10.26 -10.58 -1.59
C MET A 50 -10.31 -11.12 -3.02
N LEU A 51 -9.17 -11.21 -3.71
CA LEU A 51 -9.12 -11.78 -5.07
C LEU A 51 -9.43 -13.28 -5.07
N ARG A 52 -8.99 -14.02 -4.05
CA ARG A 52 -9.34 -15.44 -3.91
C ARG A 52 -10.84 -15.64 -3.75
N ASP A 53 -11.48 -14.80 -2.95
CA ASP A 53 -12.92 -14.89 -2.69
C ASP A 53 -13.74 -14.39 -3.91
N GLU A 54 -13.21 -13.43 -4.68
CA GLU A 54 -13.84 -12.86 -5.88
C GLU A 54 -12.89 -12.82 -7.10
N PRO A 55 -12.53 -13.98 -7.68
CA PRO A 55 -11.47 -14.08 -8.69
C PRO A 55 -11.77 -13.36 -10.01
N ASN A 56 -13.05 -13.11 -10.30
CA ASN A 56 -13.49 -12.42 -11.51
C ASN A 56 -13.56 -10.89 -11.37
N ASP A 57 -13.25 -10.33 -10.19
CA ASP A 57 -13.23 -8.88 -9.99
C ASP A 57 -12.01 -8.26 -10.68
N LYS A 58 -12.27 -7.57 -11.79
CA LYS A 58 -11.23 -6.91 -12.60
C LYS A 58 -10.45 -5.85 -11.81
N TYR A 59 -11.05 -5.17 -10.84
CA TYR A 59 -10.36 -4.16 -10.04
C TYR A 59 -9.34 -4.81 -9.10
N LEU A 60 -9.69 -5.96 -8.50
CA LEU A 60 -8.77 -6.73 -7.67
C LEU A 60 -7.64 -7.36 -8.50
N GLN A 61 -7.95 -7.86 -9.70
CA GLN A 61 -6.93 -8.36 -10.64
C GLN A 61 -5.92 -7.26 -11.00
N VAL A 62 -6.41 -6.06 -11.36
CA VAL A 62 -5.55 -4.91 -11.65
C VAL A 62 -4.72 -4.51 -10.43
N TYR A 63 -5.31 -4.48 -9.23
CA TYR A 63 -4.58 -4.19 -8.00
C TYR A 63 -3.40 -5.15 -7.80
N ILE A 64 -3.63 -6.46 -7.88
CA ILE A 64 -2.58 -7.47 -7.71
C ILE A 64 -1.53 -7.39 -8.82
N ALA A 65 -1.94 -7.17 -10.07
CA ALA A 65 -1.02 -6.97 -11.18
C ALA A 65 -0.08 -5.77 -10.95
N LEU A 66 -0.61 -4.64 -10.45
CA LEU A 66 0.18 -3.46 -10.13
C LEU A 66 1.11 -3.69 -8.94
N VAL A 67 0.68 -4.44 -7.92
CA VAL A 67 1.53 -4.84 -6.79
C VAL A 67 2.72 -5.68 -7.28
N VAL A 68 2.46 -6.69 -8.13
CA VAL A 68 3.52 -7.54 -8.70
C VAL A 68 4.46 -6.71 -9.58
N LEU A 69 3.91 -5.83 -10.42
CA LEU A 69 4.69 -4.94 -11.27
C LEU A 69 5.58 -4.01 -10.44
N PHE A 70 5.08 -3.48 -9.32
CA PHE A 70 5.86 -2.66 -8.40
C PHE A 70 7.08 -3.42 -7.87
N PHE A 71 6.89 -4.64 -7.34
CA PHE A 71 8.01 -5.43 -6.80
C PHE A 71 9.02 -5.84 -7.88
N ILE A 72 8.56 -6.21 -9.08
CA ILE A 72 9.45 -6.52 -10.21
C ILE A 72 10.27 -5.29 -10.59
N THR A 73 9.62 -4.13 -10.71
CA THR A 73 10.27 -2.88 -11.09
C THR A 73 11.27 -2.43 -10.04
N TRP A 74 10.92 -2.55 -8.75
CA TRP A 74 11.84 -2.28 -7.64
C TRP A 74 13.06 -3.21 -7.68
N TYR A 75 12.85 -4.50 -7.91
CA TYR A 75 13.92 -5.48 -8.02
C TYR A 75 14.89 -5.14 -9.15
N ILE A 76 14.37 -4.84 -10.36
CA ILE A 76 15.19 -4.43 -11.50
C ILE A 76 15.96 -3.15 -11.19
N ASN A 77 15.32 -2.15 -10.59
CA ASN A 77 15.96 -0.89 -10.18
C ASN A 77 17.13 -1.12 -9.22
N ALA A 78 16.98 -2.05 -8.27
CA ALA A 78 18.04 -2.40 -7.35
C ALA A 78 19.23 -3.06 -8.06
N GLN A 79 18.98 -3.89 -9.08
CA GLN A 79 20.05 -4.53 -9.87
C GLN A 79 20.79 -3.56 -10.79
N THR A 80 20.16 -2.44 -11.18
CA THR A 80 20.77 -1.42 -12.05
C THR A 80 21.40 -0.26 -11.30
N GLY A 81 21.54 -0.36 -9.97
CA GLY A 81 22.20 0.66 -9.15
C GLY A 81 21.31 1.86 -8.80
N TYR A 82 19.99 1.66 -8.69
CA TYR A 82 19.00 2.66 -8.28
C TYR A 82 18.97 3.92 -9.15
N HIS A 83 18.31 3.84 -10.31
CA HIS A 83 18.15 4.99 -11.18
C HIS A 83 17.27 6.07 -10.51
N ASN A 84 17.75 7.31 -10.39
CA ASN A 84 17.11 8.38 -9.61
C ASN A 84 15.64 8.62 -9.97
N PHE A 85 15.34 8.78 -11.27
CA PHE A 85 13.97 9.03 -11.74
C PHE A 85 13.02 7.88 -11.37
N LEU A 86 13.48 6.65 -11.53
CA LEU A 86 12.67 5.46 -11.32
C LEU A 86 12.49 5.19 -9.82
N THR A 87 13.53 5.41 -9.03
CA THR A 87 13.49 5.37 -7.57
C THR A 87 12.48 6.36 -7.01
N PHE A 88 12.51 7.62 -7.47
CA PHE A 88 11.55 8.63 -7.04
C PHE A 88 10.10 8.24 -7.37
N GLY A 89 9.85 7.73 -8.59
CA GLY A 89 8.53 7.22 -8.97
C GLY A 89 8.08 6.05 -8.09
N LEU A 90 8.97 5.13 -7.78
CA LEU A 90 8.69 3.96 -6.94
C LEU A 90 8.35 4.32 -5.49
N PHE A 91 8.92 5.38 -4.93
CA PHE A 91 8.51 5.86 -3.60
C PHE A 91 7.05 6.37 -3.57
N GLY A 92 6.55 6.91 -4.69
CA GLY A 92 5.17 7.38 -4.81
C GLY A 92 4.14 6.28 -5.07
N THR A 93 4.56 5.10 -5.56
CA THR A 93 3.62 4.02 -5.90
C THR A 93 2.90 3.36 -4.71
N PRO A 94 3.55 3.04 -3.58
CA PRO A 94 2.87 2.45 -2.42
C PRO A 94 1.64 3.22 -1.92
N PRO A 95 1.69 4.56 -1.68
CA PRO A 95 0.50 5.29 -1.25
C PRO A 95 -0.61 5.29 -2.31
N LEU A 96 -0.28 5.31 -3.60
CA LEU A 96 -1.28 5.20 -4.67
C LEU A 96 -1.98 3.83 -4.66
N LEU A 97 -1.22 2.74 -4.48
CA LEU A 97 -1.78 1.40 -4.34
C LEU A 97 -2.65 1.27 -3.09
N ALA A 98 -2.24 1.89 -1.98
CA ALA A 98 -3.01 1.91 -0.75
C ALA A 98 -4.36 2.61 -0.92
N LEU A 99 -4.37 3.76 -1.60
CA LEU A 99 -5.61 4.47 -1.94
C LEU A 99 -6.49 3.66 -2.88
N TYR A 100 -5.89 3.00 -3.89
CA TYR A 100 -6.63 2.17 -4.84
C TYR A 100 -7.34 0.98 -4.16
N LEU A 101 -6.65 0.24 -3.29
CA LEU A 101 -7.29 -0.84 -2.53
C LEU A 101 -8.38 -0.31 -1.58
N THR A 102 -8.13 0.84 -0.95
CA THR A 102 -9.12 1.50 -0.09
C THR A 102 -10.39 1.82 -0.86
N PHE A 103 -10.27 2.33 -2.09
CA PHE A 103 -11.39 2.60 -2.97
C PHE A 103 -12.17 1.32 -3.33
N ILE A 104 -11.48 0.21 -3.63
CA ILE A 104 -12.13 -1.08 -3.90
C ILE A 104 -12.92 -1.56 -2.68
N ILE A 105 -12.31 -1.53 -1.48
CA ILE A 105 -12.96 -1.93 -0.23
C ILE A 105 -14.17 -1.04 0.07
N TYR A 106 -14.06 0.28 -0.17
CA TYR A 106 -15.16 1.22 0.02
C TYR A 106 -16.34 0.91 -0.92
N LYS A 107 -16.07 0.69 -2.20
CA LYS A 107 -17.11 0.35 -3.18
C LYS A 107 -17.86 -0.92 -2.77
N LYS A 108 -17.14 -1.97 -2.39
CA LYS A 108 -17.72 -3.25 -1.92
C LYS A 108 -18.43 -3.16 -0.57
N ARG A 109 -18.09 -2.18 0.27
CA ARG A 109 -18.80 -1.91 1.54
C ARG A 109 -20.20 -1.33 1.31
N ASN A 110 -20.35 -0.56 0.23
CA ASN A 110 -21.57 0.20 -0.10
C ASN A 110 -22.46 -0.51 -1.14
N GLN A 111 -22.06 -1.71 -1.58
CA GLN A 111 -22.89 -2.66 -2.32
C GLN A 111 -23.53 -3.64 -1.35
#